data_AF-A0A445AKK3-F1
#
_entry.id   AF-A0A445AKK3-F1
#
_cell.length_a   1.000
_cell.length_b   1.000
_cell.length_c   1.000
_cell.angle_alpha   90.00
_cell.angle_beta   90.00
_cell.angle_gamma   90.00
#
_symmetry.space_group_name_H-M   'P 1'
#
loop_
_entity.id
_entity.type
_entity.pdbx_description
1 polymer ?
#
loop_
_entity_poly.entity_id
_entity_poly.type
_entity_poly.pdbx_seq_one_letter_code
_entity_poly.pdbx_strand_id
1 'polypeptide(L)'
;MDCIDPSGNTITCASIEEQGSSSNPNNKRKKDKVEGKERRMMALSVSSVVKSLYFSGNHSRNHGPNRNHSFKHNKQHSFSVSASLNPSPYIPRSKPPQQQQLYQPFRPPPSPLPSQFATLDTAGRIEVLANRLGTWHEYAPLISSLIQDGFTPPSIEELTGISGVEQNRLVVAAQVRESLQQSNTDPDVLSAFDTSGAEILYEIRLLSASQRSAAARYIVDNKFDGKGAQNLARAMKDFPGRRGEKGWESFDYTLPGDCLSFMYYRQSREHKNPSDQRTSALEQALKVAVTEKAKNTVLEELKGEGDTDEEKGNEVGRGVLVPVVRLKYGEVAEATSVIVLPVCKAEKGEKEVMEAPFECRSEGEFRIVRAEKAWGSWVVLPRWEPVATMGRGGVVVSFVDARILPWKVNRYYKEEPILVVADRENTEVVADDGFYLAKVDGHDGLMVQRGSALKENGVKESLGMVVLVVRPPKDDTDDQLSDEDWN
;
A
#
# COMPACT_ATOMS: atom_id res chain seq x y z
N MET A 1 27.61 15.54 20.83
CA MET A 1 27.84 14.11 20.46
C MET A 1 29.08 14.20 19.61
N ASP A 2 30.22 14.08 20.26
CA ASP A 2 31.48 14.63 19.76
C ASP A 2 32.30 13.46 19.20
N CYS A 3 32.73 13.57 17.95
CA CYS A 3 33.48 12.53 17.26
C CYS A 3 34.92 12.51 17.76
N ILE A 4 35.33 11.39 18.36
CA ILE A 4 36.70 11.09 18.77
C ILE A 4 37.38 10.31 17.65
N ASP A 5 38.62 10.66 17.31
CA ASP A 5 39.40 9.94 16.30
C ASP A 5 40.00 8.62 16.86
N PRO A 6 40.50 7.70 16.01
CA PRO A 6 41.04 6.40 16.44
C PRO A 6 42.31 6.48 17.31
N SER A 7 42.83 7.68 17.56
CA SER A 7 43.98 7.97 18.42
C SER A 7 43.59 8.62 19.75
N GLY A 8 42.30 8.85 20.00
CA GLY A 8 41.78 9.28 21.30
C GLY A 8 41.92 10.77 21.60
N ASN A 9 42.09 11.63 20.58
CA ASN A 9 42.15 13.08 20.79
C ASN A 9 40.83 13.79 20.43
N THR A 10 40.45 14.74 21.28
CA THR A 10 39.24 15.57 21.14
C THR A 10 39.57 16.83 20.35
N ILE A 11 38.86 17.10 19.24
CA ILE A 11 39.04 18.30 18.42
C ILE A 11 37.97 19.35 18.79
N THR A 12 38.39 20.47 19.36
CA THR A 12 37.55 21.67 19.57
C THR A 12 37.95 22.76 18.59
N CYS A 13 37.01 23.24 17.77
CA CYS A 13 37.23 24.40 16.90
C CYS A 13 36.72 25.68 17.58
N ALA A 14 37.64 26.58 17.96
CA ALA A 14 37.33 27.98 18.20
C ALA A 14 38.53 28.88 17.83
N SER A 15 38.24 29.79 16.89
CA SER A 15 38.68 31.19 16.75
C SER A 15 40.16 31.57 16.79
N ILE A 16 40.65 32.12 15.66
CA ILE A 16 41.64 33.21 15.61
C ILE A 16 41.29 34.14 14.42
N GLU A 17 40.74 35.32 14.72
CA GLU A 17 41.00 36.60 14.02
C GLU A 17 42.47 37.00 14.33
N GLU A 18 43.25 37.71 13.52
CA GLU A 18 42.99 39.00 12.90
C GLU A 18 44.25 39.43 12.08
N GLN A 19 44.07 40.44 11.22
CA GLN A 19 45.00 41.52 10.83
C GLN A 19 45.43 41.59 9.36
N GLY A 20 45.10 42.75 8.75
CA GLY A 20 46.04 43.42 7.85
C GLY A 20 45.49 44.15 6.63
N SER A 21 44.76 45.25 6.84
CA SER A 21 44.88 46.53 6.11
C SER A 21 44.78 46.60 4.56
N SER A 22 43.79 47.37 4.07
CA SER A 22 44.02 48.74 3.55
C SER A 22 43.11 49.10 2.35
N SER A 23 42.60 50.33 2.41
CA SER A 23 42.18 51.23 1.33
C SER A 23 40.81 51.03 0.64
N ASN A 24 39.89 51.91 1.04
CA ASN A 24 38.76 52.44 0.27
C ASN A 24 39.30 53.45 -0.79
N PRO A 25 38.63 53.72 -1.93
CA PRO A 25 37.54 54.70 -1.92
C PRO A 25 36.39 54.50 -2.94
N ASN A 26 35.23 55.05 -2.55
CA ASN A 26 34.10 55.53 -3.37
C ASN A 26 34.49 56.16 -4.74
N ASN A 27 33.67 56.00 -5.79
CA ASN A 27 32.53 56.89 -6.14
C ASN A 27 32.08 56.80 -7.63
N LYS A 28 30.79 57.14 -7.84
CA LYS A 28 30.15 57.76 -9.04
C LYS A 28 29.72 56.94 -10.27
N ARG A 29 28.40 56.72 -10.31
CA ARG A 29 27.42 57.14 -11.36
C ARG A 29 27.97 57.63 -12.72
N LYS A 30 27.48 57.04 -13.83
CA LYS A 30 26.73 57.75 -14.89
C LYS A 30 26.05 56.81 -15.90
N LYS A 31 24.96 57.35 -16.45
CA LYS A 31 23.97 56.81 -17.40
C LYS A 31 24.43 56.83 -18.87
N ASP A 32 23.59 56.19 -19.69
CA ASP A 32 23.33 56.37 -21.14
C ASP A 32 24.02 55.36 -22.07
N LYS A 33 23.48 54.83 -23.17
CA LYS A 33 22.13 54.63 -23.78
C LYS A 33 22.43 53.98 -25.17
N VAL A 34 21.56 53.09 -25.68
CA VAL A 34 21.43 52.64 -27.11
C VAL A 34 22.56 51.68 -27.59
N GLU A 35 22.40 50.53 -28.26
CA GLU A 35 21.59 50.03 -29.39
C GLU A 35 21.73 48.47 -29.36
N GLY A 36 20.72 47.61 -29.45
CA GLY A 36 20.05 47.21 -30.69
C GLY A 36 20.64 45.94 -31.34
N LYS A 37 20.09 44.74 -31.04
CA LYS A 37 19.81 43.65 -32.02
C LYS A 37 19.16 42.41 -31.40
N GLU A 38 17.83 42.42 -31.52
CA GLU A 38 16.91 41.34 -31.88
C GLU A 38 17.50 39.94 -32.19
N ARG A 39 17.06 38.91 -31.43
CA ARG A 39 16.74 37.58 -31.99
C ARG A 39 15.58 36.95 -31.20
N ARG A 40 14.50 36.77 -31.94
CA ARG A 40 13.21 36.18 -31.59
C ARG A 40 13.36 34.65 -31.48
N MET A 41 12.91 34.03 -30.40
CA MET A 41 12.47 32.63 -30.43
C MET A 41 11.18 32.50 -29.62
N MET A 42 10.14 32.02 -30.30
CA MET A 42 8.80 31.82 -29.77
C MET A 42 8.79 30.63 -28.80
N ALA A 43 8.22 30.83 -27.61
CA ALA A 43 7.74 29.76 -26.76
C ALA A 43 6.31 29.42 -27.18
N LEU A 44 6.09 28.21 -27.69
CA LEU A 44 4.76 27.65 -27.86
C LEU A 44 4.33 27.02 -26.54
N SER A 45 3.37 27.68 -25.90
CA SER A 45 2.57 27.16 -24.79
C SER A 45 1.59 26.13 -25.33
N VAL A 46 1.56 24.92 -24.75
CA VAL A 46 0.48 23.95 -24.95
C VAL A 46 -0.29 23.85 -23.65
N SER A 47 -1.45 24.51 -23.64
CA SER A 47 -2.53 24.28 -22.68
C SER A 47 -3.10 22.87 -22.90
N SER A 48 -3.28 22.11 -21.83
CA SER A 48 -4.16 20.94 -21.85
C SER A 48 -5.32 21.16 -20.90
N VAL A 49 -6.50 21.09 -21.51
CA VAL A 49 -7.83 21.37 -20.99
C VAL A 49 -8.28 20.20 -20.12
N VAL A 50 -8.66 20.48 -18.87
CA VAL A 50 -9.40 19.54 -18.02
C VAL A 50 -10.88 19.81 -18.22
N LYS A 51 -11.61 18.88 -18.86
CA LYS A 51 -13.08 18.86 -18.86
C LYS A 51 -13.58 17.79 -17.90
N SER A 52 -14.12 18.29 -16.79
CA SER A 52 -15.12 17.62 -15.96
C SER A 52 -16.42 17.45 -16.74
N LEU A 53 -17.19 16.38 -16.48
CA LEU A 53 -18.66 16.42 -16.48
C LEU A 53 -19.25 15.24 -15.70
N TYR A 54 -20.19 15.59 -14.81
CA TYR A 54 -21.06 14.73 -14.01
C TYR A 54 -22.41 14.48 -14.73
N PHE A 55 -23.03 13.33 -14.42
CA PHE A 55 -24.48 12.98 -14.34
C PHE A 55 -25.47 13.36 -15.46
N SER A 56 -26.25 12.37 -15.94
CA SER A 56 -27.65 12.08 -15.49
C SER A 56 -28.35 11.07 -16.44
N GLY A 57 -29.42 10.42 -15.97
CA GLY A 57 -30.03 9.22 -16.56
C GLY A 57 -31.25 9.39 -17.47
N ASN A 58 -31.76 8.20 -17.87
CA ASN A 58 -33.14 7.75 -18.18
C ASN A 58 -33.48 7.19 -19.59
N HIS A 59 -33.97 5.94 -19.55
CA HIS A 59 -35.08 5.31 -20.30
C HIS A 59 -34.99 5.05 -21.83
N SER A 60 -34.97 3.76 -22.24
CA SER A 60 -36.15 3.01 -22.76
C SER A 60 -35.79 1.85 -23.73
N ARG A 61 -36.32 0.65 -23.42
CA ARG A 61 -36.85 -0.46 -24.27
C ARG A 61 -36.29 -0.70 -25.70
N ASN A 62 -35.78 -1.91 -25.97
CA ASN A 62 -36.51 -3.02 -26.63
C ASN A 62 -35.63 -4.25 -27.00
N HIS A 63 -36.24 -5.43 -26.80
CA HIS A 63 -36.15 -6.73 -27.49
C HIS A 63 -34.81 -7.40 -27.89
N GLY A 64 -34.65 -8.67 -27.43
CA GLY A 64 -33.55 -9.60 -27.75
C GLY A 64 -33.58 -10.23 -29.15
N PRO A 65 -32.82 -11.34 -29.39
CA PRO A 65 -33.19 -12.64 -28.81
C PRO A 65 -32.04 -13.58 -28.36
N ASN A 66 -32.32 -14.24 -27.23
CA ASN A 66 -32.23 -15.67 -26.92
C ASN A 66 -31.17 -16.58 -27.62
N ARG A 67 -30.24 -17.12 -26.82
CA ARG A 67 -29.62 -18.44 -27.04
C ARG A 67 -29.59 -19.24 -25.74
N ASN A 68 -30.24 -20.40 -25.82
CA ASN A 68 -30.47 -21.39 -24.76
C ASN A 68 -29.18 -22.08 -24.32
N HIS A 69 -28.95 -22.18 -23.01
CA HIS A 69 -28.18 -23.28 -22.42
C HIS A 69 -28.97 -23.97 -21.31
N SER A 70 -29.04 -25.29 -21.45
CA SER A 70 -29.86 -26.24 -20.72
C SER A 70 -29.48 -26.38 -19.26
N PHE A 71 -30.48 -26.30 -18.39
CA PHE A 71 -30.44 -26.71 -16.99
C PHE A 71 -30.13 -28.21 -16.84
N LYS A 72 -29.31 -28.57 -15.85
CA LYS A 72 -29.30 -29.90 -15.22
C LYS A 72 -29.64 -29.74 -13.74
N HIS A 73 -30.84 -30.16 -13.38
CA HIS A 73 -31.28 -30.36 -12.00
C HIS A 73 -30.44 -31.44 -11.33
N ASN A 74 -29.94 -31.18 -10.11
CA ASN A 74 -29.55 -32.24 -9.20
C ASN A 74 -30.42 -32.18 -7.95
N LYS A 75 -31.04 -33.32 -7.63
CA LYS A 75 -32.10 -33.49 -6.63
C LYS A 75 -31.52 -33.44 -5.22
N GLN A 76 -32.22 -32.69 -4.36
CA GLN A 76 -32.10 -32.76 -2.91
C GLN A 76 -32.63 -34.11 -2.42
N HIS A 77 -31.87 -34.79 -1.57
CA HIS A 77 -32.36 -35.91 -0.75
C HIS A 77 -32.44 -35.44 0.70
N SER A 78 -33.68 -35.36 1.20
CA SER A 78 -34.02 -35.21 2.60
C SER A 78 -33.93 -36.57 3.30
N PHE A 79 -33.29 -36.62 4.46
CA PHE A 79 -33.42 -37.74 5.39
C PHE A 79 -33.94 -37.22 6.74
N SER A 80 -35.16 -37.63 7.07
CA SER A 80 -35.72 -37.53 8.41
C SER A 80 -35.17 -38.67 9.28
N VAL A 81 -34.65 -38.37 10.47
CA VAL A 81 -34.30 -39.40 11.46
C VAL A 81 -35.16 -39.19 12.69
N SER A 82 -36.16 -40.06 12.85
CA SER A 82 -36.93 -40.24 14.07
C SER A 82 -36.12 -41.12 15.03
N ALA A 83 -35.92 -40.69 16.28
CA ALA A 83 -35.27 -41.50 17.31
C ALA A 83 -36.35 -42.12 18.23
N SER A 84 -36.53 -43.43 18.12
CA SER A 84 -37.34 -44.24 19.04
C SER A 84 -36.46 -44.70 20.21
N LEU A 85 -36.95 -44.48 21.43
CA LEU A 85 -36.37 -44.97 22.68
C LEU A 85 -36.79 -46.43 22.91
N ASN A 86 -35.84 -47.32 23.22
CA ASN A 86 -36.09 -48.44 24.13
C ASN A 86 -34.79 -48.98 24.77
N PRO A 87 -34.80 -49.40 26.05
CA PRO A 87 -33.60 -49.72 26.83
C PRO A 87 -33.41 -51.23 27.08
N SER A 88 -32.16 -51.68 27.16
CA SER A 88 -31.79 -52.91 27.90
C SER A 88 -30.29 -53.00 28.19
N PRO A 89 -29.88 -53.77 29.22
CA PRO A 89 -28.84 -53.35 30.15
C PRO A 89 -27.59 -54.25 30.16
N TYR A 90 -26.60 -53.82 30.97
CA TYR A 90 -25.40 -54.53 31.41
C TYR A 90 -24.23 -54.69 30.43
N ILE A 91 -23.25 -53.76 30.47
CA ILE A 91 -21.79 -54.05 30.50
C ILE A 91 -21.07 -52.99 31.38
N PRO A 92 -20.05 -53.35 32.20
CA PRO A 92 -19.48 -52.48 33.23
C PRO A 92 -18.55 -51.37 32.73
N ARG A 93 -18.49 -50.30 33.53
CA ARG A 93 -17.73 -49.05 33.36
C ARG A 93 -16.25 -49.25 32.99
N SER A 94 -15.86 -48.75 31.82
CA SER A 94 -14.50 -48.26 31.54
C SER A 94 -14.53 -46.74 31.40
N LYS A 95 -13.47 -46.10 31.90
CA LYS A 95 -13.23 -44.64 32.02
C LYS A 95 -13.74 -43.84 30.80
N PRO A 96 -14.34 -42.64 30.99
CA PRO A 96 -14.81 -41.86 29.86
C PRO A 96 -13.63 -41.49 28.96
N PRO A 97 -13.71 -41.71 27.64
CA PRO A 97 -12.72 -41.18 26.72
C PRO A 97 -12.80 -39.65 26.81
N GLN A 98 -11.63 -39.02 26.90
CA GLN A 98 -11.49 -37.57 26.77
C GLN A 98 -12.26 -37.16 25.51
N GLN A 99 -13.37 -36.44 25.72
CA GLN A 99 -14.13 -35.87 24.61
C GLN A 99 -13.15 -35.02 23.82
N GLN A 100 -12.92 -35.41 22.57
CA GLN A 100 -12.30 -34.55 21.58
C GLN A 100 -13.07 -33.24 21.63
N GLN A 101 -12.45 -32.18 22.13
CA GLN A 101 -13.06 -30.86 22.19
C GLN A 101 -13.28 -30.41 20.74
N LEU A 102 -14.46 -30.72 20.21
CA LEU A 102 -14.98 -30.09 19.00
C LEU A 102 -14.82 -28.58 19.19
N TYR A 103 -14.17 -27.93 18.22
CA TYR A 103 -13.97 -26.48 18.22
C TYR A 103 -15.30 -25.80 18.51
N GLN A 104 -15.39 -25.17 19.68
CA GLN A 104 -16.53 -24.35 20.03
C GLN A 104 -16.22 -22.90 19.67
N PRO A 105 -17.13 -22.20 18.96
CA PRO A 105 -17.02 -20.77 18.76
C PRO A 105 -16.87 -20.05 20.10
N PHE A 106 -16.14 -18.93 20.08
CA PHE A 106 -15.83 -18.02 21.19
C PHE A 106 -16.78 -18.14 22.41
N ARG A 107 -16.25 -18.60 23.55
CA ARG A 107 -16.92 -18.50 24.86
C ARG A 107 -16.52 -17.18 25.51
N PRO A 108 -17.45 -16.23 25.74
CA PRO A 108 -17.12 -15.01 26.48
C PRO A 108 -16.64 -15.36 27.89
N PRO A 109 -15.69 -14.59 28.46
CA PRO A 109 -15.22 -14.82 29.83
C PRO A 109 -16.39 -14.71 30.82
N PRO A 110 -16.35 -15.48 31.93
CA PRO A 110 -17.43 -15.48 32.91
C PRO A 110 -17.54 -14.10 33.56
N SER A 111 -18.67 -13.42 33.37
CA SER A 111 -19.08 -12.28 34.20
C SER A 111 -19.88 -12.82 35.38
N PRO A 112 -19.65 -12.34 36.61
CA PRO A 112 -20.43 -12.77 37.77
C PRO A 112 -21.91 -12.45 37.53
N LEU A 113 -22.79 -13.43 37.76
CA LEU A 113 -24.23 -13.21 37.68
C LEU A 113 -24.69 -12.32 38.83
N PRO A 114 -25.57 -11.34 38.60
CA PRO A 114 -26.23 -10.62 39.67
C PRO A 114 -26.91 -11.58 40.65
N SER A 115 -26.84 -11.28 41.96
CA SER A 115 -27.37 -12.14 43.02
C SER A 115 -28.85 -12.49 42.82
N GLN A 116 -29.64 -11.56 42.25
CA GLN A 116 -31.05 -11.75 41.93
C GLN A 116 -31.33 -12.81 40.86
N PHE A 117 -30.34 -13.13 40.01
CA PHE A 117 -30.47 -14.14 38.95
C PHE A 117 -29.61 -15.38 39.16
N ALA A 118 -28.75 -15.39 40.18
CA ALA A 118 -27.80 -16.46 40.44
C ALA A 118 -28.47 -17.81 40.75
N THR A 119 -29.66 -17.80 41.35
CA THR A 119 -30.42 -18.99 41.74
C THR A 119 -31.41 -19.49 40.67
N LEU A 120 -31.57 -18.76 39.56
CA LEU A 120 -32.50 -19.15 38.50
C LEU A 120 -31.97 -20.35 37.72
N ASP A 121 -32.89 -21.28 37.40
CA ASP A 121 -32.66 -22.38 36.48
C ASP A 121 -32.64 -21.89 35.02
N THR A 122 -32.30 -22.78 34.09
CA THR A 122 -32.20 -22.44 32.66
C THR A 122 -33.49 -21.83 32.10
N ALA A 123 -34.64 -22.37 32.49
CA ALA A 123 -35.94 -21.86 32.05
C ALA A 123 -36.19 -20.43 32.57
N GLY A 124 -35.95 -20.18 33.86
CA GLY A 124 -36.09 -18.85 34.45
C GLY A 124 -35.15 -17.82 33.82
N ARG A 125 -33.90 -18.20 33.47
CA ARG A 125 -32.97 -17.31 32.77
C ARG A 125 -33.47 -16.93 31.37
N ILE A 126 -34.04 -17.88 30.64
CA ILE A 126 -34.64 -17.62 29.32
C ILE A 126 -35.85 -16.70 29.46
N GLU A 127 -36.70 -16.90 30.47
CA GLU A 127 -37.88 -16.06 30.72
C GLU A 127 -37.49 -14.61 31.04
N VAL A 128 -36.45 -14.40 31.86
CA VAL A 128 -35.91 -13.07 32.15
C VAL A 128 -35.45 -12.36 30.87
N LEU A 129 -34.74 -13.07 29.98
CA LEU A 129 -34.26 -12.51 28.72
C LEU A 129 -35.41 -12.22 27.74
N ALA A 130 -36.34 -13.16 27.58
CA ALA A 130 -37.48 -13.04 26.66
C ALA A 130 -38.38 -11.84 27.02
N ASN A 131 -38.58 -11.60 28.32
CA ASN A 131 -39.40 -10.50 28.81
C ASN A 131 -38.58 -9.23 29.15
N ARG A 132 -37.25 -9.25 28.93
CA ARG A 132 -36.31 -8.15 29.26
C ARG A 132 -36.50 -7.64 30.69
N LEU A 133 -36.59 -8.56 31.66
CA LEU A 133 -36.85 -8.23 33.06
C LEU A 133 -35.59 -7.69 33.74
N GLY A 134 -35.58 -6.39 33.99
CA GLY A 134 -34.46 -5.66 34.59
C GLY A 134 -33.76 -4.74 33.58
N THR A 135 -32.67 -4.11 34.01
CA THR A 135 -31.85 -3.28 33.12
C THR A 135 -30.97 -4.15 32.22
N TRP A 136 -30.58 -3.59 31.08
CA TRP A 136 -29.86 -4.35 30.05
C TRP A 136 -28.56 -4.98 30.55
N HIS A 137 -27.87 -4.31 31.48
CA HIS A 137 -26.61 -4.77 32.04
C HIS A 137 -26.79 -5.81 33.16
N GLU A 138 -27.99 -5.93 33.73
CA GLU A 138 -28.31 -6.96 34.72
C GLU A 138 -28.64 -8.30 34.05
N TYR A 139 -29.40 -8.29 32.96
CA TYR A 139 -29.74 -9.54 32.26
C TYR A 139 -28.68 -9.97 31.22
N ALA A 140 -27.82 -9.06 30.74
CA ALA A 140 -26.77 -9.41 29.76
C ALA A 140 -25.84 -10.56 30.19
N PRO A 141 -25.39 -10.67 31.47
CA PRO A 141 -24.60 -11.81 31.94
C PRO A 141 -25.30 -13.17 31.77
N LEU A 142 -26.65 -13.22 31.73
CA LEU A 142 -27.40 -14.45 31.52
C LEU A 142 -27.15 -15.05 30.13
N ILE A 143 -26.90 -14.20 29.13
CA ILE A 143 -26.56 -14.65 27.76
C ILE A 143 -25.25 -15.44 27.79
N SER A 144 -24.21 -14.89 28.44
CA SER A 144 -22.93 -15.58 28.60
C SER A 144 -23.08 -16.89 29.39
N SER A 145 -23.92 -16.90 30.43
CA SER A 145 -24.21 -18.11 31.20
C SER A 145 -24.91 -19.19 30.36
N LEU A 146 -25.92 -18.84 29.56
CA LEU A 146 -26.61 -19.78 28.69
C LEU A 146 -25.67 -20.36 27.61
N ILE A 147 -24.78 -19.53 27.06
CA ILE A 147 -23.74 -20.00 26.11
C ILE A 147 -22.82 -21.03 26.79
N GLN A 148 -22.46 -20.80 28.05
CA GLN A 148 -21.64 -21.74 28.81
C GLN A 148 -22.37 -23.06 29.09
N ASP A 149 -23.69 -22.99 29.33
CA ASP A 149 -24.60 -24.12 29.50
C ASP A 149 -24.88 -24.90 28.19
N GLY A 150 -24.36 -24.43 27.06
CA GLY A 150 -24.39 -25.11 25.76
C GLY A 150 -25.38 -24.53 24.74
N PHE A 151 -26.04 -23.42 25.07
CA PHE A 151 -26.88 -22.72 24.09
C PHE A 151 -26.03 -22.01 23.04
N THR A 152 -26.53 -21.96 21.81
CA THR A 152 -25.92 -21.20 20.72
C THR A 152 -26.66 -19.86 20.54
N PRO A 153 -26.02 -18.80 20.01
CA PRO A 153 -26.70 -17.53 19.78
C PRO A 153 -28.02 -17.65 18.98
N PRO A 154 -28.11 -18.48 17.90
CA PRO A 154 -29.38 -18.70 17.22
C PRO A 154 -30.46 -19.34 18.11
N SER A 155 -30.10 -20.32 18.94
CA SER A 155 -31.09 -20.92 19.87
C SER A 155 -31.58 -19.95 20.95
N ILE A 156 -30.72 -19.02 21.40
CA ILE A 156 -31.13 -17.97 22.34
C ILE A 156 -32.06 -16.98 21.63
N GLU A 157 -31.76 -16.62 20.37
CA GLU A 157 -32.61 -15.75 19.56
C GLU A 157 -34.00 -16.35 19.33
N GLU A 158 -34.09 -17.64 19.02
CA GLU A 158 -35.36 -18.35 18.86
C GLU A 158 -36.21 -18.33 20.14
N LEU A 159 -35.58 -18.45 21.30
CA LEU A 159 -36.27 -18.55 22.59
C LEU A 159 -36.60 -17.18 23.22
N THR A 160 -35.84 -16.14 22.91
CA THR A 160 -35.92 -14.83 23.59
C THR A 160 -36.25 -13.66 22.66
N GLY A 161 -36.10 -13.83 21.35
CA GLY A 161 -36.22 -12.76 20.35
C GLY A 161 -35.03 -11.79 20.33
N ILE A 162 -33.97 -12.02 21.12
CA ILE A 162 -32.77 -11.16 21.12
C ILE A 162 -31.83 -11.64 20.01
N SER A 163 -31.62 -10.81 18.99
CA SER A 163 -30.78 -11.18 17.85
C SER A 163 -29.35 -11.50 18.25
N GLY A 164 -28.65 -12.37 17.51
CA GLY A 164 -27.23 -12.66 17.77
C GLY A 164 -26.33 -11.40 17.80
N VAL A 165 -26.66 -10.37 17.02
CA VAL A 165 -25.96 -9.08 17.03
C VAL A 165 -26.22 -8.30 18.32
N GLU A 166 -27.48 -8.26 18.77
CA GLU A 166 -27.88 -7.63 20.04
C GLU A 166 -27.28 -8.38 21.24
N GLN A 167 -27.24 -9.71 21.21
CA GLN A 167 -26.60 -10.54 22.24
C GLN A 167 -25.12 -10.16 22.42
N ASN A 168 -24.35 -10.13 21.33
CA ASN A 168 -22.94 -9.73 21.38
C ASN A 168 -22.77 -8.29 21.89
N ARG A 169 -23.64 -7.37 21.45
CA ARG A 169 -23.62 -5.98 21.92
C ARG A 169 -23.84 -5.89 23.43
N LEU A 170 -24.89 -6.54 23.93
CA LEU A 170 -25.25 -6.54 25.35
C LEU A 170 -24.13 -7.11 26.22
N VAL A 171 -23.59 -8.27 25.84
CA VAL A 171 -22.51 -8.94 26.60
C VAL A 171 -21.26 -8.06 26.67
N VAL A 172 -20.80 -7.54 25.53
CA VAL A 172 -19.58 -6.72 25.50
C VAL A 172 -19.80 -5.37 26.19
N ALA A 173 -20.95 -4.73 26.00
CA ALA A 173 -21.28 -3.49 26.68
C ALA A 173 -21.36 -3.67 28.20
N ALA A 174 -21.86 -4.81 28.68
CA ALA A 174 -21.91 -5.12 30.11
C ALA A 174 -20.51 -5.26 30.69
N GLN A 175 -19.58 -5.90 29.96
CA GLN A 175 -18.17 -5.96 30.34
C GLN A 175 -17.49 -4.59 30.36
N VAL A 176 -17.84 -3.70 29.42
CA VAL A 176 -17.36 -2.31 29.44
C VAL A 176 -17.91 -1.58 30.67
N ARG A 177 -19.20 -1.74 31.00
CA ARG A 177 -19.80 -1.15 32.20
C ARG A 177 -19.15 -1.67 33.48
N GLU A 178 -18.87 -2.97 33.56
CA GLU A 178 -18.14 -3.58 34.68
C GLU A 178 -16.73 -2.96 34.81
N SER A 179 -16.02 -2.78 33.68
CA SER A 179 -14.72 -2.11 33.65
C SER A 179 -14.80 -0.65 34.15
N LEU A 180 -15.90 0.07 33.91
CA LEU A 180 -16.13 1.41 34.43
C LEU A 180 -16.35 1.41 35.95
N GLN A 181 -17.12 0.44 36.44
CA GLN A 181 -17.38 0.25 37.87
C GLN A 181 -16.08 -0.12 38.62
N GLN A 182 -15.27 -1.03 38.09
CA GLN A 182 -13.98 -1.40 38.65
C GLN A 182 -12.96 -0.24 38.66
N SER A 183 -13.10 0.70 37.72
CA SER A 183 -12.25 1.91 37.63
C SER A 183 -12.75 3.06 38.52
N ASN A 184 -13.75 2.82 39.38
CA ASN A 184 -14.37 3.80 40.28
C ASN A 184 -14.88 5.05 39.54
N THR A 185 -15.51 4.83 38.37
CA THR A 185 -16.16 5.91 37.60
C THR A 185 -17.36 6.45 38.38
N ASP A 186 -17.63 7.75 38.22
CA ASP A 186 -18.74 8.44 38.88
C ASP A 186 -20.07 7.66 38.74
N PRO A 187 -20.79 7.36 39.84
CA PRO A 187 -22.09 6.71 39.79
C PRO A 187 -23.10 7.40 38.87
N ASP A 188 -23.05 8.73 38.77
CA ASP A 188 -23.97 9.49 37.91
C ASP A 188 -23.67 9.22 36.43
N VAL A 189 -22.40 9.09 36.06
CA VAL A 189 -21.98 8.70 34.70
C VAL A 189 -22.40 7.26 34.40
N LEU A 190 -22.30 6.34 35.36
CA LEU A 190 -22.73 4.96 35.17
C LEU A 190 -24.25 4.87 34.94
N SER A 191 -25.04 5.58 35.75
CA SER A 191 -26.50 5.56 35.66
C SER A 191 -27.02 6.18 34.36
N ALA A 192 -26.28 7.11 33.76
CA ALA A 192 -26.60 7.68 32.45
C ALA A 192 -26.67 6.61 31.33
N PHE A 193 -26.01 5.46 31.50
CA PHE A 193 -26.04 4.35 30.54
C PHE A 193 -27.11 3.28 30.85
N ASP A 194 -27.88 3.42 31.93
CA ASP A 194 -28.86 2.40 32.33
C ASP A 194 -30.02 2.31 31.33
N THR A 195 -30.41 3.42 30.69
CA THR A 195 -31.41 3.46 29.63
C THR A 195 -30.71 3.51 28.26
N SER A 196 -30.75 2.41 27.51
CA SER A 196 -30.21 2.30 26.14
C SER A 196 -28.70 2.60 25.99
N GLY A 197 -27.90 2.48 27.05
CA GLY A 197 -26.45 2.72 26.97
C GLY A 197 -25.62 1.62 26.30
N ALA A 198 -26.21 0.45 26.02
CA ALA A 198 -25.50 -0.70 25.47
C ALA A 198 -24.82 -0.40 24.13
N GLU A 199 -25.51 0.28 23.21
CA GLU A 199 -24.95 0.69 21.92
C GLU A 199 -23.78 1.66 22.04
N ILE A 200 -23.81 2.56 23.02
CA ILE A 200 -22.77 3.56 23.22
C ILE A 200 -21.54 2.93 23.87
N LEU A 201 -21.73 2.14 24.93
CA LEU A 201 -20.64 1.46 25.63
C LEU A 201 -19.96 0.40 24.74
N TYR A 202 -20.70 -0.21 23.82
CA TYR A 202 -20.12 -1.15 22.86
C TYR A 202 -19.06 -0.52 21.95
N GLU A 203 -19.21 0.76 21.59
CA GLU A 203 -18.27 1.44 20.69
C GLU A 203 -16.92 1.73 21.35
N ILE A 204 -16.87 1.89 22.67
CA ILE A 204 -15.63 2.15 23.42
C ILE A 204 -14.92 0.86 23.89
N ARG A 205 -15.37 -0.33 23.45
CA ARG A 205 -14.83 -1.64 23.89
C ARG A 205 -13.33 -1.85 23.65
N LEU A 206 -12.76 -1.21 22.61
CA LEU A 206 -11.35 -1.37 22.22
C LEU A 206 -10.38 -0.49 23.04
N LEU A 207 -10.92 0.39 23.88
CA LEU A 207 -10.15 1.26 24.76
C LEU A 207 -9.70 0.51 26.02
N SER A 208 -8.63 0.99 26.67
CA SER A 208 -8.21 0.49 27.99
C SER A 208 -9.21 0.89 29.09
N ALA A 209 -9.10 0.30 30.29
CA ALA A 209 -9.98 0.65 31.42
C ALA A 209 -9.95 2.15 31.76
N SER A 210 -8.76 2.76 31.84
CA SER A 210 -8.62 4.20 32.10
C SER A 210 -9.21 5.07 30.99
N GLN A 211 -9.01 4.67 29.73
CA GLN A 211 -9.57 5.37 28.58
C GLN A 211 -11.09 5.24 28.52
N ARG A 212 -11.66 4.08 28.88
CA ARG A 212 -13.12 3.88 28.94
C ARG A 212 -13.75 4.83 29.94
N SER A 213 -13.17 5.00 31.13
CA SER A 213 -13.68 5.94 32.14
C SER A 213 -13.64 7.39 31.67
N ALA A 214 -12.54 7.82 31.03
CA ALA A 214 -12.44 9.15 30.45
C ALA A 214 -13.44 9.36 29.30
N ALA A 215 -13.55 8.39 28.39
CA ALA A 215 -14.47 8.43 27.25
C ALA A 215 -15.93 8.44 27.71
N ALA A 216 -16.31 7.61 28.67
CA ALA A 216 -17.67 7.53 29.20
C ALA A 216 -18.12 8.87 29.81
N ARG A 217 -17.25 9.51 30.62
CA ARG A 217 -17.51 10.85 31.15
C ARG A 217 -17.72 11.86 30.02
N TYR A 218 -16.79 11.90 29.07
CA TYR A 218 -16.87 12.82 27.93
C TYR A 218 -18.12 12.61 27.06
N ILE A 219 -18.52 11.37 26.84
CA ILE A 219 -19.74 10.99 26.11
C ILE A 219 -20.99 11.50 26.80
N VAL A 220 -21.09 11.35 28.13
CA VAL A 220 -22.24 11.81 28.92
C VAL A 220 -22.30 13.34 28.91
N ASP A 221 -21.18 14.00 29.18
CA ASP A 221 -21.08 15.47 29.23
C ASP A 221 -21.48 16.12 27.88
N ASN A 222 -21.11 15.48 26.76
CA ASN A 222 -21.36 16.00 25.42
C ASN A 222 -22.56 15.34 24.71
N LYS A 223 -23.29 14.44 25.39
CA LYS A 223 -24.46 13.72 24.89
C LYS A 223 -24.23 13.03 23.54
N PHE A 224 -23.13 12.30 23.42
CA PHE A 224 -22.80 11.58 22.18
C PHE A 224 -23.74 10.38 21.96
N ASP A 225 -24.14 10.21 20.71
CA ASP A 225 -24.81 9.01 20.24
C ASP A 225 -23.79 7.89 19.93
N GLY A 226 -24.27 6.74 19.44
CA GLY A 226 -23.39 5.63 19.05
C GLY A 226 -22.34 6.05 18.01
N LYS A 227 -22.68 6.93 17.06
CA LYS A 227 -21.72 7.37 16.04
C LYS A 227 -20.64 8.29 16.64
N GLY A 228 -21.03 9.22 17.50
CA GLY A 228 -20.11 10.08 18.24
C GLY A 228 -19.16 9.27 19.13
N ALA A 229 -19.67 8.29 19.86
CA ALA A 229 -18.88 7.39 20.69
C ALA A 229 -17.89 6.54 19.87
N GLN A 230 -18.31 6.05 18.70
CA GLN A 230 -17.43 5.34 17.77
C GLN A 230 -16.29 6.23 17.26
N ASN A 231 -16.60 7.46 16.84
CA ASN A 231 -15.59 8.40 16.37
C ASN A 231 -14.61 8.77 17.49
N LEU A 232 -15.11 8.99 18.72
CA LEU A 232 -14.28 9.23 19.90
C LEU A 232 -13.34 8.06 20.20
N ALA A 233 -13.87 6.83 20.23
CA ALA A 233 -13.08 5.63 20.49
C ALA A 233 -11.99 5.43 19.42
N ARG A 234 -12.34 5.64 18.14
CA ARG A 234 -11.38 5.59 17.04
C ARG A 234 -10.28 6.65 17.20
N ALA A 235 -10.66 7.88 17.51
CA ALA A 235 -9.72 8.98 17.71
C ALA A 235 -8.73 8.71 18.85
N MET A 236 -9.23 8.28 20.01
CA MET A 236 -8.39 7.92 21.16
C MET A 236 -7.46 6.73 20.86
N LYS A 237 -7.91 5.74 20.09
CA LYS A 237 -7.11 4.57 19.75
C LYS A 237 -6.01 4.89 18.72
N ASP A 238 -6.31 5.76 17.75
CA ASP A 238 -5.41 6.13 16.67
C ASP A 238 -4.35 7.14 17.12
N PHE A 239 -4.66 8.02 18.09
CA PHE A 239 -3.81 9.13 18.52
C PHE A 239 -2.34 8.78 18.79
N PRO A 240 -1.98 7.72 19.55
CA PRO A 240 -0.58 7.39 19.82
C PRO A 240 0.22 7.02 18.56
N GLY A 241 -0.44 6.45 17.55
CA GLY A 241 0.18 6.03 16.29
C GLY A 241 0.49 7.19 15.33
N ARG A 242 0.02 8.40 15.65
CA ARG A 242 0.16 9.62 14.83
C ARG A 242 1.29 10.54 15.29
N ARG A 243 2.14 10.06 16.20
CA ARG A 243 3.29 10.82 16.69
C ARG A 243 4.18 11.26 15.53
N GLY A 244 4.54 12.55 15.53
CA GLY A 244 5.39 13.17 14.49
C GLY A 244 4.61 13.88 13.39
N GLU A 245 3.27 13.77 13.37
CA GLU A 245 2.46 14.59 12.46
C GLU A 245 2.35 16.05 12.95
N LYS A 246 2.17 16.99 12.00
CA LYS A 246 2.08 18.43 12.31
C LYS A 246 0.94 18.69 13.31
N GLY A 247 1.24 19.47 14.35
CA GLY A 247 0.27 19.82 15.40
C GLY A 247 0.04 18.75 16.46
N TRP A 248 0.55 17.51 16.33
CA TRP A 248 0.29 16.42 17.27
C TRP A 248 0.61 16.78 18.73
N GLU A 249 1.71 17.50 18.97
CA GLU A 249 2.16 17.92 20.31
C GLU A 249 1.25 18.96 20.97
N SER A 250 0.32 19.56 20.23
CA SER A 250 -0.63 20.56 20.74
C SER A 250 -1.86 19.95 21.39
N PHE A 251 -2.09 18.65 21.22
CA PHE A 251 -3.27 17.95 21.72
C PHE A 251 -2.87 16.97 22.82
N ASP A 252 -3.66 16.91 23.90
CA ASP A 252 -3.40 16.01 25.02
C ASP A 252 -4.06 14.64 24.81
N TYR A 253 -3.23 13.59 24.79
CA TYR A 253 -3.70 12.20 24.67
C TYR A 253 -4.59 11.73 25.83
N THR A 254 -4.43 12.31 27.03
CA THR A 254 -5.20 11.92 28.21
C THR A 254 -6.64 12.45 28.15
N LEU A 255 -6.91 13.42 27.27
CA LEU A 255 -8.20 14.07 27.13
C LEU A 255 -8.92 13.56 25.86
N PRO A 256 -10.08 12.88 25.99
CA PRO A 256 -10.82 12.34 24.85
C PRO A 256 -11.18 13.40 23.80
N GLY A 257 -11.55 14.61 24.24
CA GLY A 257 -11.90 15.71 23.35
C GLY A 257 -10.72 16.22 22.53
N ASP A 258 -9.52 16.29 23.10
CA ASP A 258 -8.30 16.65 22.35
C ASP A 258 -7.91 15.55 21.34
N CYS A 259 -8.08 14.27 21.69
CA CYS A 259 -7.89 13.17 20.74
C CYS A 259 -8.84 13.30 19.55
N LEU A 260 -10.13 13.57 19.80
CA LEU A 260 -11.14 13.77 18.77
C LEU A 260 -10.89 15.06 17.96
N SER A 261 -10.44 16.12 18.62
CA SER A 261 -10.06 17.38 17.97
C SER A 261 -8.92 17.16 17.00
N PHE A 262 -7.88 16.44 17.41
CA PHE A 262 -6.75 16.11 16.55
C PHE A 262 -7.15 15.26 15.32
N MET A 263 -8.11 14.34 15.49
CA MET A 263 -8.66 13.58 14.35
C MET A 263 -9.29 14.51 13.31
N TYR A 264 -10.13 15.45 13.72
CA TYR A 264 -10.75 16.43 12.81
C TYR A 264 -9.74 17.43 12.25
N TYR A 265 -8.75 17.85 13.05
CA TYR A 265 -7.65 18.69 12.62
C TYR A 265 -6.85 18.01 11.47
N ARG A 266 -6.46 16.75 11.64
CA ARG A 266 -5.84 15.94 10.56
C ARG A 266 -6.71 15.88 9.32
N GLN A 267 -7.99 15.55 9.48
CA GLN A 267 -8.94 15.44 8.37
C GLN A 267 -9.04 16.75 7.57
N SER A 268 -9.02 17.90 8.26
CA SER A 268 -9.04 19.20 7.59
C SER A 268 -7.86 19.40 6.64
N ARG A 269 -6.68 18.85 6.96
CA ARG A 269 -5.45 18.98 6.17
C ARG A 269 -5.42 18.06 4.95
N GLU A 270 -6.34 17.10 4.87
CA GLU A 270 -6.54 16.27 3.67
C GLU A 270 -7.35 17.01 2.59
N HIS A 271 -8.05 18.09 2.96
CA HIS A 271 -8.82 18.93 2.06
C HIS A 271 -7.99 20.11 1.51
N LYS A 272 -8.39 20.63 0.34
CA LYS A 272 -7.74 21.80 -0.26
C LYS A 272 -7.85 23.02 0.65
N ASN A 273 -6.80 23.85 0.69
CA ASN A 273 -6.83 25.15 1.33
C ASN A 273 -6.95 26.26 0.27
N PRO A 274 -8.00 27.11 0.27
CA PRO A 274 -9.22 27.02 1.09
C PRO A 274 -10.28 26.05 0.52
N SER A 275 -11.12 25.48 1.39
CA SER A 275 -12.34 24.74 1.01
C SER A 275 -13.34 24.66 2.17
N ASP A 276 -14.64 24.59 1.85
CA ASP A 276 -15.71 24.47 2.86
C ASP A 276 -15.57 23.21 3.73
N GLN A 277 -15.08 22.12 3.13
CA GLN A 277 -14.82 20.86 3.83
C GLN A 277 -13.72 21.02 4.89
N ARG A 278 -12.63 21.72 4.55
CA ARG A 278 -11.55 22.06 5.50
C ARG A 278 -12.09 22.90 6.65
N THR A 279 -12.84 23.96 6.34
CA THR A 279 -13.42 24.85 7.35
C THR A 279 -14.35 24.09 8.30
N SER A 280 -15.25 23.26 7.77
CA SER A 280 -16.16 22.46 8.59
C SER A 280 -15.43 21.49 9.51
N ALA A 281 -14.36 20.84 9.02
CA ALA A 281 -13.55 19.95 9.84
C ALA A 281 -12.81 20.72 10.96
N LEU A 282 -12.29 21.92 10.68
CA LEU A 282 -11.64 22.75 11.70
C LEU A 282 -12.63 23.29 12.75
N GLU A 283 -13.84 23.66 12.35
CA GLU A 283 -14.90 24.04 13.29
C GLU A 283 -15.30 22.86 14.19
N GLN A 284 -15.37 21.65 13.64
CA GLN A 284 -15.59 20.43 14.43
C GLN A 284 -14.42 20.17 15.39
N ALA A 285 -13.18 20.35 14.94
CA ALA A 285 -12.00 20.23 15.79
C ALA A 285 -12.04 21.23 16.94
N LEU A 286 -12.39 22.49 16.67
CA LEU A 286 -12.47 23.54 17.68
C LEU A 286 -13.58 23.26 18.71
N LYS A 287 -14.73 22.75 18.26
CA LYS A 287 -15.87 22.43 19.13
C LYS A 287 -15.53 21.39 20.20
N VAL A 288 -14.70 20.41 19.87
CA VAL A 288 -14.38 19.27 20.75
C VAL A 288 -13.07 19.44 21.53
N ALA A 289 -12.21 20.40 21.13
CA ALA A 289 -10.94 20.70 21.78
C ALA A 289 -11.14 21.13 23.25
N VAL A 290 -10.35 20.53 24.13
CA VAL A 290 -10.40 20.77 25.58
C VAL A 290 -9.28 21.73 25.98
N THR A 291 -8.04 21.47 25.57
CA THR A 291 -6.90 22.31 25.97
C THR A 291 -6.84 23.61 25.18
N GLU A 292 -6.36 24.67 25.83
CA GLU A 292 -6.14 25.96 25.15
C GLU A 292 -5.07 25.85 24.05
N LYS A 293 -4.08 24.97 24.24
CA LYS A 293 -3.06 24.68 23.22
C LYS A 293 -3.69 24.08 21.96
N ALA A 294 -4.56 23.08 22.11
CA ALA A 294 -5.30 22.48 20.99
C ALA A 294 -6.19 23.53 20.28
N LYS A 295 -6.97 24.31 21.05
CA LYS A 295 -7.83 25.37 20.50
C LYS A 295 -7.04 26.40 19.71
N ASN A 296 -5.92 26.87 20.25
CA ASN A 296 -5.07 27.85 19.57
C ASN A 296 -4.50 27.29 18.26
N THR A 297 -3.98 26.06 18.26
CA THR A 297 -3.49 25.41 17.03
C THR A 297 -4.58 25.26 15.97
N VAL A 298 -5.81 24.90 16.36
CA VAL A 298 -6.95 24.83 15.42
C VAL A 298 -7.35 26.23 14.91
N LEU A 299 -7.35 27.24 15.77
CA LEU A 299 -7.69 28.62 15.41
C LEU A 299 -6.67 29.24 14.46
N GLU A 300 -5.37 29.01 14.68
CA GLU A 300 -4.28 29.46 13.80
C GLU A 300 -4.44 28.86 12.39
N GLU A 301 -4.77 27.57 12.32
CA GLU A 301 -5.03 26.86 11.06
C GLU A 301 -6.30 27.35 10.36
N LEU A 302 -7.34 27.72 11.13
CA LEU A 302 -8.60 28.27 10.62
C LEU A 302 -8.45 29.69 10.07
N LYS A 303 -7.64 30.52 10.73
CA LYS A 303 -7.32 31.88 10.28
C LYS A 303 -6.37 31.91 9.08
N GLY A 304 -5.75 30.78 8.74
CA GLY A 304 -4.69 30.70 7.74
C GLY A 304 -3.36 31.31 8.22
N GLU A 305 -3.23 31.61 9.51
CA GLU A 305 -2.01 32.19 10.10
C GLU A 305 -0.85 31.19 10.09
N GLY A 306 -1.16 29.88 10.08
CA GLY A 306 -0.19 28.80 9.98
C GLY A 306 0.49 28.61 8.61
N ASP A 307 -0.03 29.26 7.55
CA ASP A 307 0.63 29.30 6.24
C ASP A 307 1.51 30.56 6.10
N THR A 308 1.26 31.62 6.87
CA THR A 308 1.96 32.89 6.66
C THR A 308 3.42 32.94 7.11
N ASP A 309 3.88 32.15 8.09
CA ASP A 309 5.28 32.24 8.54
C ASP A 309 6.16 31.08 8.05
N GLU A 310 5.58 29.91 7.74
CA GLU A 310 6.31 28.83 7.07
C GLU A 310 6.32 28.97 5.53
N GLU A 311 5.33 29.64 4.91
CA GLU A 311 5.38 29.98 3.48
C GLU A 311 6.05 31.33 3.18
N LYS A 312 6.11 32.31 4.10
CA LYS A 312 6.89 33.55 3.85
C LYS A 312 8.41 33.37 3.95
N GLY A 313 8.88 32.34 4.65
CA GLY A 313 10.26 31.86 4.49
C GLY A 313 10.54 31.25 3.10
N ASN A 314 9.48 30.91 2.37
CA ASN A 314 9.49 30.34 1.02
C ASN A 314 8.85 31.27 -0.04
N GLU A 315 8.70 32.57 0.25
CA GLU A 315 8.41 33.58 -0.77
C GLU A 315 9.64 33.93 -1.62
N VAL A 316 10.75 33.18 -1.47
CA VAL A 316 11.76 33.04 -2.53
C VAL A 316 11.27 32.00 -3.54
N GLY A 317 10.24 32.40 -4.29
CA GLY A 317 9.68 31.66 -5.42
C GLY A 317 8.83 30.46 -5.00
N ARG A 318 7.68 30.27 -5.66
CA ARG A 318 7.09 28.94 -5.76
C ARG A 318 8.15 28.02 -6.32
N GLY A 319 8.90 27.35 -5.45
CA GLY A 319 9.85 26.33 -5.84
C GLY A 319 9.07 25.34 -6.70
N VAL A 320 9.57 25.08 -7.90
CA VAL A 320 9.00 24.03 -8.74
C VAL A 320 8.99 22.77 -7.88
N LEU A 321 7.80 22.28 -7.53
CA LEU A 321 7.66 21.06 -6.73
C LEU A 321 8.32 19.93 -7.52
N VAL A 322 9.47 19.47 -7.04
CA VAL A 322 10.18 18.35 -7.65
C VAL A 322 9.40 17.09 -7.27
N PRO A 323 8.86 16.32 -8.23
CA PRO A 323 8.16 15.09 -7.92
C PRO A 323 9.14 14.10 -7.30
N VAL A 324 8.88 13.72 -6.05
CA VAL A 324 9.62 12.65 -5.38
C VAL A 324 8.88 11.34 -5.67
N VAL A 325 9.50 10.48 -6.48
CA VAL A 325 8.95 9.16 -6.83
C VAL A 325 9.64 8.08 -6.02
N ARG A 326 8.87 7.22 -5.37
CA ARG A 326 9.37 6.02 -4.69
C ARG A 326 9.23 4.83 -5.64
N LEU A 327 10.36 4.27 -6.05
CA LEU A 327 10.41 3.08 -6.90
C LEU A 327 9.72 1.90 -6.19
N LYS A 328 8.73 1.29 -6.86
CA LYS A 328 8.07 0.08 -6.35
C LYS A 328 8.98 -1.13 -6.55
N TYR A 329 8.87 -2.14 -5.67
CA TYR A 329 9.57 -3.42 -5.88
C TYR A 329 9.23 -4.02 -7.24
N GLY A 330 8.01 -3.85 -7.77
CA GLY A 330 7.67 -4.22 -9.13
C GLY A 330 8.33 -3.36 -10.22
N GLU A 331 8.61 -2.09 -9.99
CA GLU A 331 9.39 -1.28 -10.96
C GLU A 331 10.89 -1.64 -10.92
N VAL A 332 11.35 -2.23 -9.82
CA VAL A 332 12.73 -2.75 -9.63
C VAL A 332 12.84 -4.25 -9.96
N ALA A 333 11.74 -5.01 -9.91
CA ALA A 333 11.70 -6.48 -10.00
C ALA A 333 10.67 -7.04 -11.00
N GLU A 334 9.50 -6.42 -11.19
CA GLU A 334 8.45 -6.83 -12.16
C GLU A 334 8.61 -6.19 -13.55
N ALA A 335 9.32 -5.07 -13.69
CA ALA A 335 10.04 -4.74 -14.91
C ALA A 335 11.28 -5.66 -14.99
N THR A 336 11.03 -6.97 -15.15
CA THR A 336 11.96 -8.08 -15.41
C THR A 336 13.44 -7.69 -15.32
N SER A 337 13.94 -7.42 -14.10
CA SER A 337 15.35 -7.15 -13.77
C SER A 337 16.21 -6.72 -14.96
N VAL A 338 16.01 -5.53 -15.56
CA VAL A 338 16.63 -5.22 -16.87
C VAL A 338 18.15 -5.39 -16.90
N ILE A 339 18.70 -5.76 -18.06
CA ILE A 339 20.14 -5.77 -18.30
C ILE A 339 20.53 -4.63 -19.23
N VAL A 340 21.69 -4.04 -18.99
CA VAL A 340 22.27 -3.02 -19.88
C VAL A 340 23.48 -3.63 -20.56
N LEU A 341 23.47 -3.64 -21.89
CA LEU A 341 24.53 -4.25 -22.70
C LEU A 341 25.13 -3.24 -23.69
N PRO A 342 26.45 -3.31 -23.95
CA PRO A 342 27.09 -2.48 -24.96
C PRO A 342 26.61 -2.90 -26.36
N VAL A 343 26.36 -1.91 -27.22
CA VAL A 343 25.92 -2.11 -28.60
C VAL A 343 27.06 -1.81 -29.56
N CYS A 344 27.28 -2.72 -30.51
CA CYS A 344 28.18 -2.59 -31.66
C CYS A 344 27.36 -2.59 -32.96
N LYS A 345 27.88 -1.98 -34.02
CA LYS A 345 27.30 -2.04 -35.36
C LYS A 345 28.02 -3.11 -36.17
N ALA A 346 27.27 -3.99 -36.82
CA ALA A 346 27.84 -5.06 -37.64
C ALA A 346 28.81 -4.54 -38.73
N GLU A 347 28.53 -3.36 -39.29
CA GLU A 347 29.33 -2.70 -40.34
C GLU A 347 30.76 -2.33 -39.91
N LYS A 348 30.98 -2.09 -38.61
CA LYS A 348 32.32 -1.78 -38.07
C LYS A 348 33.15 -3.03 -37.78
N GLY A 349 32.55 -4.21 -37.97
CA GLY A 349 33.23 -5.49 -37.95
C GLY A 349 33.69 -5.94 -36.56
N GLU A 350 34.51 -6.98 -36.58
CA GLU A 350 35.05 -7.67 -35.42
C GLU A 350 35.75 -6.75 -34.41
N LYS A 351 36.48 -5.74 -34.91
CA LYS A 351 37.25 -4.83 -34.07
C LYS A 351 36.36 -4.12 -33.04
N GLU A 352 35.18 -3.65 -33.43
CA GLU A 352 34.27 -2.97 -32.49
C GLU A 352 33.70 -3.94 -31.45
N VAL A 353 33.45 -5.20 -31.82
CA VAL A 353 32.96 -6.23 -30.89
C VAL A 353 34.02 -6.56 -29.84
N MET A 354 35.30 -6.63 -30.24
CA MET A 354 36.41 -6.87 -29.31
C MET A 354 36.71 -5.65 -28.43
N GLU A 355 36.52 -4.44 -28.96
CA GLU A 355 36.72 -3.19 -28.22
C GLU A 355 35.57 -2.84 -27.27
N ALA A 356 34.42 -3.51 -27.33
CA ALA A 356 33.29 -3.26 -26.43
C ALA A 356 33.62 -3.65 -24.96
N PRO A 357 33.07 -2.93 -23.94
CA PRO A 357 33.26 -3.24 -22.52
C PRO A 357 33.02 -4.72 -22.23
N PHE A 358 33.98 -5.40 -21.62
CA PHE A 358 33.85 -6.82 -21.30
C PHE A 358 33.06 -7.00 -20.00
N GLU A 359 33.42 -6.24 -18.96
CA GLU A 359 32.74 -6.28 -17.68
C GLU A 359 31.80 -5.08 -17.47
N CYS A 360 30.52 -5.37 -17.25
CA CYS A 360 29.48 -4.42 -16.87
C CYS A 360 28.81 -4.91 -15.57
N ARG A 361 28.94 -4.17 -14.47
CA ARG A 361 28.39 -4.54 -13.15
C ARG A 361 27.30 -3.58 -12.72
N SER A 362 26.20 -4.11 -12.19
CA SER A 362 25.14 -3.32 -11.54
C SER A 362 25.43 -3.21 -10.04
N GLU A 363 25.50 -1.98 -9.52
CA GLU A 363 25.85 -1.70 -8.12
C GLU A 363 24.79 -0.86 -7.39
N GLY A 364 24.68 -1.07 -6.07
CA GLY A 364 23.84 -0.27 -5.16
C GLY A 364 22.34 -0.55 -5.27
N GLU A 365 21.56 0.18 -4.48
CA GLU A 365 20.08 0.03 -4.36
C GLU A 365 19.35 0.41 -5.66
N PHE A 366 19.94 1.27 -6.48
CA PHE A 366 19.41 1.71 -7.77
C PHE A 366 19.96 0.92 -8.97
N ARG A 367 20.80 -0.11 -8.75
CA ARG A 367 21.42 -0.96 -9.80
C ARG A 367 22.13 -0.16 -10.90
N ILE A 368 22.92 0.83 -10.52
CA ILE A 368 23.68 1.67 -11.46
C ILE A 368 24.71 0.79 -12.17
N VAL A 369 24.74 0.84 -13.50
CA VAL A 369 25.69 0.05 -14.30
C VAL A 369 27.01 0.78 -14.45
N ARG A 370 28.09 0.13 -14.02
CA ARG A 370 29.47 0.57 -14.27
C ARG A 370 30.13 -0.35 -15.29
N ALA A 371 30.71 0.26 -16.30
CA ALA A 371 31.51 -0.41 -17.31
C ALA A 371 32.99 -0.19 -17.04
N GLU A 372 33.82 -1.19 -17.35
CA GLU A 372 35.28 -1.11 -17.29
C GLU A 372 35.85 0.05 -18.12
N LYS A 373 35.24 0.33 -19.27
CA LYS A 373 35.68 1.37 -20.22
C LYS A 373 34.51 2.14 -20.80
N ALA A 374 34.79 3.35 -21.26
CA ALA A 374 33.80 4.22 -21.92
C ALA A 374 33.28 3.57 -23.21
N TRP A 375 31.97 3.71 -23.46
CA TRP A 375 31.33 3.18 -24.66
C TRP A 375 30.17 4.05 -25.11
N GLY A 376 30.01 4.19 -26.43
CA GLY A 376 29.12 5.19 -27.03
C GLY A 376 27.67 4.75 -27.22
N SER A 377 27.34 3.46 -27.12
CA SER A 377 25.99 2.97 -27.39
C SER A 377 25.62 1.80 -26.49
N TRP A 378 24.46 1.89 -25.86
CA TRP A 378 23.96 0.93 -24.88
C TRP A 378 22.51 0.60 -25.19
N VAL A 379 22.09 -0.63 -24.87
CA VAL A 379 20.69 -1.04 -24.94
C VAL A 379 20.26 -1.60 -23.61
N VAL A 380 19.03 -1.27 -23.22
CA VAL A 380 18.36 -1.85 -22.05
C VAL A 380 17.42 -2.93 -22.58
N LEU A 381 17.65 -4.17 -22.17
CA LEU A 381 16.79 -5.30 -22.53
C LEU A 381 16.15 -5.90 -21.27
N PRO A 382 14.94 -6.48 -21.38
CA PRO A 382 14.43 -7.35 -20.33
C PRO A 382 15.43 -8.48 -20.06
N ARG A 383 15.56 -8.88 -18.78
CA ARG A 383 16.39 -10.04 -18.42
C ARG A 383 15.63 -11.33 -18.63
N TRP A 384 15.37 -11.63 -19.90
CA TRP A 384 14.93 -12.95 -20.32
C TRP A 384 15.97 -13.99 -19.92
N GLU A 385 15.51 -15.21 -19.65
CA GLU A 385 16.35 -16.30 -19.16
C GLU A 385 17.65 -16.51 -19.96
N PRO A 386 17.65 -16.53 -21.32
CA PRO A 386 18.89 -16.72 -22.11
C PRO A 386 19.93 -15.60 -21.91
N VAL A 387 19.46 -14.41 -21.54
CA VAL A 387 20.30 -13.23 -21.30
C VAL A 387 20.73 -13.16 -19.83
N ALA A 388 19.89 -13.67 -18.92
CA ALA A 388 20.10 -13.68 -17.48
C ALA A 388 21.25 -14.60 -17.04
N THR A 389 21.51 -15.66 -17.81
CA THR A 389 22.53 -16.68 -17.56
C THR A 389 23.88 -16.36 -18.18
N MET A 390 23.97 -15.33 -19.01
CA MET A 390 25.25 -14.88 -19.57
C MET A 390 26.20 -14.43 -18.45
N GLY A 391 27.47 -14.79 -18.60
CA GLY A 391 28.53 -14.38 -17.69
C GLY A 391 29.00 -12.95 -17.96
N ARG A 392 30.31 -12.71 -17.86
CA ARG A 392 30.89 -11.42 -18.24
C ARG A 392 31.09 -11.44 -19.76
N GLY A 393 30.96 -10.31 -20.44
CA GLY A 393 31.21 -10.26 -21.89
C GLY A 393 29.99 -10.26 -22.81
N GLY A 394 28.76 -10.21 -22.28
CA GLY A 394 27.57 -9.98 -23.10
C GLY A 394 27.69 -8.73 -23.97
N VAL A 395 27.37 -8.84 -25.27
CA VAL A 395 27.40 -7.75 -26.25
C VAL A 395 26.21 -7.84 -27.19
N VAL A 396 25.73 -6.70 -27.67
CA VAL A 396 24.67 -6.64 -28.68
C VAL A 396 25.23 -6.13 -29.98
N VAL A 397 25.02 -6.86 -31.07
CA VAL A 397 25.38 -6.43 -32.42
C VAL A 397 24.13 -6.06 -33.18
N SER A 398 24.06 -4.81 -33.62
CA SER A 398 22.99 -4.26 -34.43
C SER A 398 23.26 -4.57 -35.90
N PHE A 399 22.28 -5.23 -36.53
CA PHE A 399 22.26 -5.50 -37.97
C PHE A 399 21.11 -4.72 -38.61
N VAL A 400 21.37 -4.15 -39.78
CA VAL A 400 20.36 -3.43 -40.57
C VAL A 400 19.34 -4.40 -41.18
N ASP A 401 19.73 -5.67 -41.36
CA ASP A 401 18.97 -6.64 -42.13
C ASP A 401 19.03 -8.06 -41.50
N ALA A 402 17.85 -8.64 -41.25
CA ALA A 402 17.69 -9.98 -40.70
C ALA A 402 18.10 -11.12 -41.65
N ARG A 403 18.38 -10.85 -42.94
CA ARG A 403 18.89 -11.85 -43.90
C ARG A 403 20.21 -12.50 -43.48
N ILE A 404 20.94 -11.90 -42.54
CA ILE A 404 22.17 -12.44 -41.96
C ILE A 404 21.95 -13.70 -41.10
N LEU A 405 20.69 -14.03 -40.75
CA LEU A 405 20.36 -15.20 -39.96
C LEU A 405 20.39 -16.48 -40.83
N PRO A 406 20.93 -17.60 -40.33
CA PRO A 406 21.16 -18.81 -41.12
C PRO A 406 19.89 -19.64 -41.37
N TRP A 407 18.72 -19.20 -40.88
CA TRP A 407 17.43 -19.82 -41.15
C TRP A 407 16.53 -18.92 -41.99
N LYS A 408 15.78 -19.53 -42.92
CA LYS A 408 14.81 -18.80 -43.73
C LYS A 408 13.59 -18.45 -42.88
N VAL A 409 13.51 -17.19 -42.46
CA VAL A 409 12.28 -16.61 -41.91
C VAL A 409 11.27 -16.38 -43.05
N ASN A 410 9.98 -16.40 -42.71
CA ASN A 410 8.88 -16.24 -43.66
C ASN A 410 9.06 -14.97 -44.54
N ARG A 411 8.54 -14.96 -45.78
CA ARG A 411 8.90 -13.97 -46.84
C ARG A 411 8.67 -12.50 -46.44
N TYR A 412 7.78 -12.25 -45.49
CA TYR A 412 7.44 -10.93 -44.94
C TYR A 412 8.45 -10.35 -43.93
N TYR A 413 9.37 -11.16 -43.37
CA TYR A 413 10.23 -10.77 -42.23
C TYR A 413 11.72 -10.66 -42.59
N LYS A 414 12.02 -10.44 -43.87
CA LYS A 414 13.38 -10.59 -44.40
C LYS A 414 14.22 -9.32 -44.30
N GLU A 415 13.63 -8.13 -44.41
CA GLU A 415 14.37 -6.86 -44.52
C GLU A 415 14.07 -5.94 -43.34
N GLU A 416 14.19 -6.46 -42.11
CA GLU A 416 14.04 -5.64 -40.90
C GLU A 416 15.33 -5.66 -40.07
N PRO A 417 15.64 -4.56 -39.36
CA PRO A 417 16.80 -4.51 -38.48
C PRO A 417 16.61 -5.45 -37.29
N ILE A 418 17.70 -6.02 -36.79
CA ILE A 418 17.70 -6.92 -35.63
C ILE A 418 18.85 -6.60 -34.69
N LEU A 419 18.64 -6.92 -33.42
CA LEU A 419 19.69 -6.95 -32.42
C LEU A 419 20.04 -8.41 -32.12
N VAL A 420 21.32 -8.75 -32.24
CA VAL A 420 21.82 -10.08 -31.90
C VAL A 420 22.62 -9.97 -30.60
N VAL A 421 22.19 -10.69 -29.57
CA VAL A 421 22.88 -10.76 -28.29
C VAL A 421 23.85 -11.94 -28.33
N ALA A 422 25.13 -11.67 -28.12
CA ALA A 422 26.19 -12.66 -28.13
C ALA A 422 26.95 -12.67 -26.79
N ASP A 423 27.31 -13.87 -26.35
CA ASP A 423 28.13 -14.12 -25.18
C ASP A 423 29.59 -14.33 -25.59
N ARG A 424 30.44 -13.34 -25.29
CA ARG A 424 31.88 -13.35 -25.62
C ARG A 424 32.73 -14.18 -24.67
N GLU A 425 32.18 -14.72 -23.57
CA GLU A 425 32.88 -15.75 -22.77
C GLU A 425 32.86 -17.10 -23.49
N ASN A 426 31.88 -17.33 -24.38
CA ASN A 426 31.66 -18.58 -25.09
C ASN A 426 32.03 -18.44 -26.58
N THR A 427 33.33 -18.39 -26.89
CA THR A 427 33.84 -18.22 -28.26
C THR A 427 34.10 -19.54 -28.99
N GLU A 428 34.34 -20.64 -28.29
CA GLU A 428 34.64 -21.94 -28.89
C GLU A 428 33.41 -22.54 -29.59
N VAL A 429 33.59 -22.97 -30.85
CA VAL A 429 32.52 -23.60 -31.64
C VAL A 429 32.40 -25.08 -31.26
N VAL A 430 31.71 -25.36 -30.14
CA VAL A 430 31.54 -26.72 -29.61
C VAL A 430 30.28 -27.40 -30.14
N ALA A 431 29.14 -26.71 -30.18
CA ALA A 431 27.84 -27.28 -30.52
C ALA A 431 27.53 -27.15 -32.02
N ASP A 432 27.20 -28.25 -32.70
CA ASP A 432 26.90 -28.23 -34.15
C ASP A 432 25.61 -27.49 -34.49
N ASP A 433 24.65 -27.51 -33.56
CA ASP A 433 23.34 -26.86 -33.61
C ASP A 433 23.34 -25.46 -32.98
N GLY A 434 24.42 -25.08 -32.29
CA GLY A 434 24.61 -23.75 -31.72
C GLY A 434 24.71 -22.67 -32.79
N PHE A 435 24.35 -21.44 -32.42
CA PHE A 435 24.50 -20.26 -33.26
C PHE A 435 25.62 -19.37 -32.74
N TYR A 436 26.44 -18.87 -33.66
CA TYR A 436 27.65 -18.13 -33.32
C TYR A 436 27.76 -16.88 -34.20
N LEU A 437 28.27 -15.80 -33.61
CA LEU A 437 28.61 -14.58 -34.32
C LEU A 437 30.01 -14.74 -34.90
N ALA A 438 30.17 -14.60 -36.21
CA ALA A 438 31.46 -14.78 -36.87
C ALA A 438 31.65 -13.83 -38.05
N LYS A 439 32.91 -13.63 -38.43
CA LYS A 439 33.29 -13.09 -39.73
C LYS A 439 33.52 -14.25 -40.68
N VAL A 440 33.01 -14.13 -41.91
CA VAL A 440 33.00 -15.23 -42.88
C VAL A 440 33.68 -14.74 -44.15
N ASP A 441 34.63 -15.53 -44.63
CA ASP A 441 35.36 -15.20 -45.85
C ASP A 441 34.41 -15.16 -47.06
N GLY A 442 34.43 -14.06 -47.80
CA GLY A 442 33.57 -13.84 -48.97
C GLY A 442 32.25 -13.09 -48.71
N HIS A 443 31.96 -12.72 -47.47
CA HIS A 443 30.87 -11.79 -47.13
C HIS A 443 31.43 -10.52 -46.49
N ASP A 444 30.89 -9.36 -46.85
CA ASP A 444 31.29 -8.11 -46.23
C ASP A 444 30.55 -7.93 -44.90
N GLY A 445 31.28 -7.96 -43.79
CA GLY A 445 30.73 -7.79 -42.44
C GLY A 445 30.47 -9.09 -41.65
N LEU A 446 29.93 -8.90 -40.45
CA LEU A 446 29.61 -9.99 -39.51
C LEU A 446 28.36 -10.76 -39.95
N MET A 447 28.25 -12.02 -39.56
CA MET A 447 27.05 -12.85 -39.76
C MET A 447 26.82 -13.79 -38.58
N VAL A 448 25.61 -14.35 -38.51
CA VAL A 448 25.27 -15.44 -37.59
C VAL A 448 25.34 -16.75 -38.35
N GLN A 449 26.12 -17.71 -37.86
CA GLN A 449 26.24 -19.04 -38.47
C GLN A 449 25.92 -20.16 -37.49
N ARG A 450 25.53 -21.31 -38.04
CA ARG A 450 25.44 -22.56 -37.28
C ARG A 450 26.83 -23.14 -37.02
N GLY A 451 27.03 -23.76 -35.86
CA GLY A 451 28.31 -24.34 -35.49
C GLY A 451 28.81 -25.41 -36.46
N SER A 452 27.91 -26.24 -37.00
CA SER A 452 28.20 -27.21 -38.06
C SER A 452 28.87 -26.58 -39.28
N ALA A 453 28.31 -25.48 -39.79
CA ALA A 453 28.85 -24.75 -40.94
C ALA A 453 30.22 -24.10 -40.63
N LEU A 454 30.40 -23.58 -39.41
CA LEU A 454 31.68 -23.02 -38.99
C LEU A 454 32.77 -24.09 -38.90
N LYS A 455 32.45 -25.27 -38.36
CA LYS A 455 33.38 -26.40 -38.29
C LYS A 455 33.77 -26.94 -39.66
N GLU A 456 32.81 -27.04 -40.59
CA GLU A 456 33.09 -27.42 -41.99
C GLU A 456 34.06 -26.45 -42.67
N ASN A 457 33.94 -25.15 -42.36
CA ASN A 457 34.85 -24.11 -42.84
C ASN A 457 36.17 -24.03 -42.04
N GLY A 458 36.40 -24.93 -41.08
CA GLY A 458 37.62 -24.98 -40.28
C GLY A 458 37.73 -23.89 -39.20
N VAL A 459 36.64 -23.18 -38.90
CA VAL A 459 36.60 -22.11 -37.88
C VAL A 459 36.41 -22.74 -36.50
N LYS A 460 37.42 -22.56 -35.63
CA LYS A 460 37.42 -23.09 -34.26
C LYS A 460 36.91 -22.09 -33.22
N GLU A 461 37.16 -20.81 -33.44
CA GLU A 461 36.80 -19.71 -32.55
C GLU A 461 35.89 -18.72 -33.28
N SER A 462 34.85 -18.29 -32.59
CA SER A 462 33.88 -17.29 -33.03
C SER A 462 34.03 -16.00 -32.19
N LEU A 463 33.25 -14.97 -32.53
CA LEU A 463 33.17 -13.75 -31.72
C LEU A 463 32.25 -13.90 -30.50
N GLY A 464 31.60 -15.06 -30.33
CA GLY A 464 30.71 -15.35 -29.22
C GLY A 464 29.48 -16.15 -29.64
N MET A 465 28.94 -16.91 -28.70
CA MET A 465 27.73 -17.68 -28.88
C MET A 465 26.51 -16.75 -28.87
N VAL A 466 25.63 -16.88 -29.87
CA VAL A 466 24.39 -16.11 -29.95
C VAL A 466 23.36 -16.71 -29.00
N VAL A 467 22.91 -15.92 -28.02
CA VAL A 467 21.92 -16.37 -27.03
C VAL A 467 20.52 -15.89 -27.33
N LEU A 468 20.39 -14.77 -28.07
CA LEU A 468 19.09 -14.17 -28.35
C LEU A 468 19.15 -13.29 -29.61
N VAL A 469 18.05 -13.26 -30.37
CA VAL A 469 17.83 -12.29 -31.44
C VAL A 469 16.54 -11.52 -31.14
N VAL A 470 16.64 -10.19 -31.11
CA VAL A 470 15.53 -9.28 -30.82
C VAL A 470 15.15 -8.53 -32.09
N ARG A 471 13.84 -8.50 -32.37
CA ARG A 471 13.22 -7.74 -33.46
C ARG A 471 12.57 -6.48 -32.89
N PRO A 472 12.40 -5.41 -33.69
CA PRO A 472 11.68 -4.22 -33.25
C PRO A 472 10.20 -4.57 -32.96
N PRO A 473 9.54 -3.83 -32.03
CA PRO A 473 8.11 -3.97 -31.77
C PRO A 473 7.29 -3.61 -33.02
N LYS A 474 6.08 -4.19 -33.16
CA LYS A 474 5.16 -3.94 -34.29
C LYS A 474 3.82 -3.39 -33.79
N ASP A 475 3.46 -2.21 -34.27
CA ASP A 475 2.22 -1.50 -33.91
C ASP A 475 0.96 -2.32 -34.22
N ASP A 476 0.95 -3.11 -35.30
CA ASP A 476 -0.25 -3.81 -35.79
C ASP A 476 -0.63 -5.09 -35.00
N THR A 477 0.25 -5.62 -34.14
CA THR A 477 0.03 -6.91 -33.43
C THR A 477 0.12 -6.83 -31.91
N ASP A 478 0.84 -5.84 -31.37
CA ASP A 478 1.18 -5.79 -29.94
C ASP A 478 0.34 -4.78 -29.13
N ASP A 479 -0.39 -3.86 -29.78
CA ASP A 479 -1.36 -2.97 -29.13
C ASP A 479 -2.73 -3.67 -28.94
N GLN A 480 -2.78 -4.67 -28.05
CA GLN A 480 -4.05 -5.26 -27.58
C GLN A 480 -4.70 -4.45 -26.45
N LEU A 481 -4.65 -3.12 -26.54
CA LEU A 481 -5.52 -2.23 -25.81
C LEU A 481 -5.99 -1.16 -26.79
N SER A 482 -6.80 -1.59 -27.77
CA SER A 482 -7.52 -0.64 -28.60
C SER A 482 -8.51 0.13 -27.71
N ASP A 483 -8.57 1.45 -27.84
CA ASP A 483 -9.53 2.29 -27.10
C ASP A 483 -11.00 1.86 -27.32
N GLU A 484 -11.25 0.98 -28.30
CA GLU A 484 -12.55 0.43 -28.65
C GLU A 484 -13.04 -0.70 -27.71
N ASP A 485 -12.18 -1.27 -26.88
CA ASP A 485 -12.53 -2.36 -25.94
C ASP A 485 -13.22 -1.88 -24.64
N TRP A 486 -13.55 -0.59 -24.54
CA TRP A 486 -14.22 0.03 -23.39
C TRP A 486 -15.72 0.32 -23.58
N ASN A 487 -16.40 -0.34 -24.52
CA ASN A 487 -17.85 -0.17 -24.76
C ASN A 487 -18.73 -1.22 -24.10
#